data_AF-A0A7J9YYX8-F1
#
_entry.id   AF-A0A7J9YYX8-F1
#
_cell.length_a   1.000
_cell.length_b   1.000
_cell.length_c   1.000
_cell.angle_alpha   90.00
_cell.angle_beta   90.00
_cell.angle_gamma   90.00
#
_symmetry.space_group_name_H-M   'P 1'
#
loop_
_entity.id
_entity.type
_entity.pdbx_description
1 polymer ?
#
loop_
_entity_poly.entity_id
_entity_poly.type
_entity_poly.pdbx_seq_one_letter_code
_entity_poly.pdbx_strand_id
1 'polypeptide(L)'
;SILRPTASSGHEPTFSMGDDTPLSVLSEHTRPLYTYFKQRFAQVTNPAIDPLRERMVMSIRTLVGPHDPILWERPEGATMLELDTFLLFKPIGGYQLDATFRVDQGARGMVRQIEHIAEEAQGAARLGSGILLLSDTNIGHERAPIPMLLAVGAVHHALLRNGHRTRTSIVVESDEVRDAHHFA
;
A
#
# COMPACT_ATOMS: atom_id res chain seq x y z
N SER A 1 -0.85 -23.12 -0.99
CA SER A 1 -0.27 -21.98 -0.23
C SER A 1 0.85 -21.40 -1.07
N ILE A 2 0.73 -20.11 -1.43
CA ILE A 2 1.67 -19.37 -2.30
C ILE A 2 2.97 -19.04 -1.55
N LEU A 3 2.89 -18.88 -0.21
CA LEU A 3 4.01 -18.46 0.63
C LEU A 3 5.13 -19.49 0.77
N ARG A 4 4.79 -20.79 0.85
CA ARG A 4 5.78 -21.86 1.03
C ARG A 4 6.81 -21.91 -0.11
N PRO A 5 6.42 -21.98 -1.39
CA PRO A 5 7.38 -21.99 -2.49
C PRO A 5 8.21 -20.71 -2.48
N THR A 6 7.60 -19.52 -2.38
CA THR A 6 8.32 -18.24 -2.34
C THR A 6 9.36 -18.17 -1.23
N ALA A 7 9.03 -18.62 -0.01
CA ALA A 7 9.96 -18.64 1.10
C ALA A 7 11.12 -19.65 0.92
N SER A 8 10.87 -20.77 0.25
CA SER A 8 11.86 -21.85 0.07
C SER A 8 12.79 -21.66 -1.13
N SER A 9 12.28 -21.13 -2.25
CA SER A 9 13.01 -21.02 -3.51
C SER A 9 13.39 -19.58 -3.85
N GLY A 10 12.83 -18.59 -3.17
CA GLY A 10 13.00 -17.17 -3.51
C GLY A 10 12.31 -16.76 -4.82
N HIS A 11 11.46 -17.62 -5.38
CA HIS A 11 10.76 -17.38 -6.64
C HIS A 11 9.25 -17.53 -6.45
N GLU A 12 8.47 -16.75 -7.20
CA GLU A 12 7.03 -16.95 -7.26
C GLU A 12 6.67 -18.34 -7.78
N PRO A 13 5.59 -18.94 -7.26
CA PRO A 13 5.15 -20.24 -7.74
C PRO A 13 4.65 -20.16 -9.18
N THR A 14 5.17 -21.05 -10.01
CA THR A 14 4.70 -21.24 -11.38
C THR A 14 3.49 -22.17 -11.39
N PHE A 15 2.40 -21.73 -12.05
CA PHE A 15 1.21 -22.53 -12.28
C PHE A 15 0.94 -22.69 -13.79
N SER A 16 0.06 -23.63 -14.12
CA SER A 16 -0.36 -23.93 -15.49
C SER A 16 -1.89 -23.99 -15.57
N MET A 17 -2.43 -23.92 -16.79
CA MET A 17 -3.87 -23.75 -17.12
C MET A 17 -4.38 -22.32 -16.87
N GLY A 18 -5.55 -22.02 -17.45
CA GLY A 18 -6.23 -20.75 -17.25
C GLY A 18 -6.86 -20.66 -15.85
N ASP A 19 -7.24 -19.44 -15.45
CA ASP A 19 -8.04 -19.23 -14.24
C ASP A 19 -9.52 -19.49 -14.56
N ASP A 20 -9.99 -20.69 -14.27
CA ASP A 20 -11.39 -21.11 -14.44
C ASP A 20 -12.28 -20.67 -13.26
N THR A 21 -11.76 -19.91 -12.30
CA THR A 21 -12.56 -19.44 -11.17
C THR A 21 -13.46 -18.26 -11.56
N PRO A 22 -14.67 -18.13 -10.98
CA PRO A 22 -15.53 -16.99 -11.24
C PRO A 22 -14.83 -15.67 -10.91
N LEU A 23 -15.16 -14.62 -11.67
CA LEU A 23 -14.77 -13.25 -11.32
C LEU A 23 -15.13 -12.95 -9.87
N SER A 24 -14.30 -12.16 -9.17
CA SER A 24 -14.46 -11.86 -7.74
C SER A 24 -15.87 -11.41 -7.37
N VAL A 25 -16.53 -10.62 -8.23
CA VAL A 25 -17.90 -10.12 -8.04
C VAL A 25 -18.98 -11.21 -8.15
N LEU A 26 -18.69 -12.33 -8.83
CA LEU A 26 -19.57 -13.47 -9.02
C LEU A 26 -19.22 -14.65 -8.08
N SER A 27 -18.21 -14.51 -7.23
CA SER A 27 -17.76 -15.59 -6.37
C SER A 27 -18.70 -15.78 -5.18
N GLU A 28 -19.05 -17.03 -4.88
CA GLU A 28 -19.81 -17.39 -3.67
C GLU A 28 -18.95 -17.39 -2.39
N HIS A 29 -17.63 -17.22 -2.53
CA HIS A 29 -16.68 -17.19 -1.43
C HIS A 29 -16.12 -15.77 -1.24
N THR A 30 -15.78 -15.43 0.01
CA THR A 30 -15.11 -14.18 0.33
C THR A 30 -13.74 -14.13 -0.35
N ARG A 31 -13.51 -13.08 -1.14
CA ARG A 31 -12.26 -12.81 -1.85
C ARG A 31 -11.63 -11.52 -1.29
N PRO A 32 -10.29 -11.44 -1.14
CA PRO A 32 -9.61 -10.20 -0.80
C PRO A 32 -9.87 -9.10 -1.84
N LEU A 33 -9.78 -7.83 -1.42
CA LEU A 33 -10.07 -6.70 -2.30
C LEU A 33 -9.13 -6.65 -3.52
N TYR A 34 -7.89 -7.10 -3.37
CA TYR A 34 -6.88 -7.14 -4.44
C TYR A 34 -7.34 -7.89 -5.69
N THR A 35 -8.23 -8.88 -5.56
CA THR A 35 -8.68 -9.69 -6.71
C THR A 35 -9.62 -8.93 -7.66
N TYR A 36 -10.15 -7.79 -7.23
CA TYR A 36 -10.94 -6.88 -8.08
C TYR A 36 -10.06 -5.98 -8.94
N PHE A 37 -8.78 -5.83 -8.59
CA PHE A 37 -7.80 -5.05 -9.36
C PHE A 37 -7.06 -5.97 -10.31
N LYS A 38 -7.07 -5.61 -11.60
CA LYS A 38 -6.36 -6.35 -12.65
C LYS A 38 -5.19 -5.51 -13.16
N GLN A 39 -4.02 -6.12 -13.21
CA GLN A 39 -2.81 -5.48 -13.69
C GLN A 39 -2.99 -5.06 -15.16
N ARG A 40 -2.69 -3.80 -15.44
CA ARG A 40 -2.64 -3.30 -16.82
C ARG A 40 -1.31 -3.70 -17.43
N PHE A 41 -1.32 -4.08 -18.70
CA PHE A 41 -0.11 -4.32 -19.47
C PHE A 41 -0.12 -3.47 -20.73
N ALA A 42 1.07 -3.17 -21.23
CA ALA A 42 1.23 -2.45 -22.48
C ALA A 42 1.09 -3.42 -23.65
N GLN A 43 0.35 -3.00 -24.68
CA GLN A 43 0.25 -3.72 -25.93
C GLN A 43 0.34 -2.72 -27.08
N VAL A 44 1.23 -2.99 -28.05
CA VAL A 44 1.49 -2.18 -29.26
C VAL A 44 2.13 -0.81 -28.99
N THR A 45 1.57 -0.01 -28.07
CA THR A 45 1.94 1.39 -27.85
C THR A 45 3.35 1.59 -27.30
N ASN A 46 3.82 0.64 -26.49
CA ASN A 46 5.15 0.65 -25.89
C ASN A 46 5.54 -0.80 -25.55
N PRO A 47 6.81 -1.20 -25.78
CA PRO A 47 7.27 -2.54 -25.46
C PRO A 47 7.39 -2.74 -23.94
N ALA A 48 7.20 -3.98 -23.49
CA ALA A 48 7.53 -4.38 -22.13
C ALA A 48 9.06 -4.54 -21.99
N ILE A 49 9.60 -4.22 -20.81
CA ILE A 49 11.01 -4.39 -20.46
C ILE A 49 11.22 -5.80 -19.90
N ASP A 50 12.33 -6.46 -20.23
CA ASP A 50 12.68 -7.77 -19.65
C ASP A 50 13.25 -7.60 -18.22
N PRO A 51 12.53 -8.03 -17.16
CA PRO A 51 12.96 -7.80 -15.78
C PRO A 51 14.19 -8.62 -15.36
N LEU A 52 14.56 -9.65 -16.13
CA LEU A 52 15.73 -10.50 -15.84
C LEU A 52 16.96 -10.03 -16.62
N ARG A 53 16.79 -9.78 -17.93
CA ARG A 53 17.90 -9.38 -18.82
C ARG A 53 18.24 -7.90 -18.71
N GLU A 54 17.25 -7.05 -18.46
CA GLU A 54 17.41 -5.59 -18.41
C GLU A 54 17.33 -5.06 -16.97
N ARG A 55 17.52 -5.91 -15.96
CA ARG A 55 17.41 -5.54 -14.53
C ARG A 55 18.23 -4.29 -14.15
N MET A 56 19.35 -4.04 -14.82
CA MET A 56 20.21 -2.88 -14.55
C MET A 56 19.57 -1.52 -14.83
N VAL A 57 18.51 -1.45 -15.66
CA VAL A 57 17.78 -0.21 -15.94
C VAL A 57 16.55 -0.05 -15.05
N MET A 58 16.29 -1.01 -14.16
CA MET A 58 15.16 -1.01 -13.23
C MET A 58 15.64 -0.74 -11.80
N SER A 59 14.82 -0.05 -11.01
CA SER A 59 15.09 0.18 -9.59
C SER A 59 13.80 0.15 -8.79
N ILE A 60 13.87 -0.47 -7.62
CA ILE A 60 12.81 -0.44 -6.59
C ILE A 60 13.19 0.45 -5.40
N ARG A 61 14.23 1.27 -5.58
CA ARG A 61 14.71 2.23 -4.59
C ARG A 61 13.59 3.18 -4.21
N THR A 62 13.34 3.29 -2.92
CA THR A 62 12.22 4.05 -2.37
C THR A 62 12.75 5.16 -1.48
N LEU A 63 12.23 6.37 -1.66
CA LEU A 63 12.50 7.51 -0.80
C LEU A 63 11.30 7.72 0.13
N VAL A 64 11.57 7.87 1.42
CA VAL A 64 10.55 8.05 2.46
C VAL A 64 10.81 9.36 3.20
N GLY A 65 9.83 10.27 3.16
CA GLY A 65 9.89 11.58 3.78
C GLY A 65 9.15 12.65 2.97
N PRO A 66 9.18 13.91 3.43
CA PRO A 66 8.65 15.04 2.68
C PRO A 66 9.48 15.31 1.43
N HIS A 67 8.81 15.54 0.30
CA HIS A 67 9.41 15.99 -0.94
C HIS A 67 9.38 17.52 -1.02
N ASP A 68 10.54 18.11 -1.28
CA ASP A 68 10.66 19.53 -1.52
C ASP A 68 10.10 19.93 -2.90
N PRO A 69 9.60 21.17 -3.05
CA PRO A 69 9.17 21.67 -4.36
C PRO A 69 10.31 21.63 -5.39
N ILE A 70 10.00 21.14 -6.59
CA ILE A 70 10.98 20.94 -7.68
C ILE A 70 11.71 22.24 -8.07
N LEU A 71 11.08 23.40 -7.85
CA LEU A 71 11.64 24.70 -8.22
C LEU A 71 12.75 25.18 -7.28
N TRP A 72 12.95 24.52 -6.13
CA TRP A 72 13.86 24.97 -5.09
C TRP A 72 14.87 23.88 -4.75
N GLU A 73 16.14 24.27 -4.61
CA GLU A 73 17.21 23.41 -4.12
C GLU A 73 17.57 23.87 -2.70
N ARG A 74 17.07 23.14 -1.70
CA ARG A 74 17.29 23.46 -0.29
C ARG A 74 17.87 22.25 0.44
N PRO A 75 18.83 22.44 1.35
CA PRO A 75 19.39 21.34 2.15
C PRO A 75 18.32 20.56 2.93
N GLU A 76 17.27 21.23 3.40
CA GLU A 76 16.19 20.61 4.17
C GLU A 76 15.41 19.58 3.35
N GLY A 77 15.29 19.79 2.04
CA GLY A 77 14.66 18.88 1.08
C GLY A 77 15.40 17.56 0.86
N ALA A 78 16.64 17.45 1.34
CA ALA A 78 17.43 16.22 1.30
C ALA A 78 17.24 15.32 2.54
N THR A 79 16.39 15.72 3.49
CA THR A 79 16.13 14.95 4.72
C THR A 79 15.11 13.84 4.48
N MET A 80 15.50 12.83 3.69
CA MET A 80 14.69 11.64 3.40
C MET A 80 15.42 10.37 3.78
N LEU A 81 14.67 9.34 4.14
CA LEU A 81 15.18 7.99 4.27
C LEU A 81 15.23 7.34 2.88
N GLU A 82 16.42 6.91 2.48
CA GLU A 82 16.61 6.14 1.25
C GLU A 82 16.63 4.65 1.59
N LEU A 83 15.77 3.89 0.90
CA LEU A 83 15.61 2.45 1.05
C LEU A 83 15.92 1.76 -0.28
N ASP A 84 16.64 0.64 -0.21
CA ASP A 84 16.93 -0.19 -1.39
C ASP A 84 15.67 -0.83 -1.99
N THR A 85 14.60 -0.96 -1.21
CA THR A 85 13.34 -1.58 -1.56
C THR A 85 12.17 -0.89 -0.84
N PHE A 86 10.95 -1.07 -1.37
CA PHE A 86 9.71 -0.67 -0.69
C PHE A 86 9.32 -1.62 0.47
N LEU A 87 10.01 -2.75 0.62
CA LEU A 87 9.77 -3.71 1.71
C LEU A 87 10.55 -3.32 2.97
N LEU A 88 9.85 -3.23 4.10
CA LEU A 88 10.45 -2.91 5.39
C LEU A 88 10.46 -4.15 6.29
N PHE A 89 11.66 -4.56 6.73
CA PHE A 89 11.85 -5.66 7.69
C PHE A 89 11.99 -5.17 9.13
N LYS A 90 12.11 -3.85 9.31
CA LYS A 90 12.14 -3.19 10.62
C LYS A 90 11.14 -2.05 10.58
N PRO A 91 10.34 -1.88 11.64
CA PRO A 91 9.41 -0.76 11.71
C PRO A 91 10.20 0.55 11.67
N ILE A 92 9.68 1.50 10.91
CA ILE A 92 10.16 2.88 10.95
C ILE A 92 9.16 3.73 11.73
N GLY A 93 9.65 4.77 12.40
CA GLY A 93 8.81 5.69 13.14
C GLY A 93 7.89 6.50 12.23
N GLY A 94 6.77 6.94 12.77
CA GLY A 94 5.80 7.78 12.05
C GLY A 94 4.57 8.04 12.89
N TYR A 95 3.69 8.91 12.38
CA TYR A 95 2.38 9.12 12.98
C TYR A 95 1.48 7.92 12.68
N GLN A 96 1.04 7.21 13.71
CA GLN A 96 0.23 6.01 13.54
C GLN A 96 -1.22 6.36 13.19
N LEU A 97 -1.76 5.65 12.21
CA LEU A 97 -3.14 5.71 11.76
C LEU A 97 -3.75 4.31 11.86
N ASP A 98 -4.78 4.18 12.70
CA ASP A 98 -5.41 2.89 12.99
C ASP A 98 -6.41 2.50 11.89
N ALA A 99 -6.01 1.52 11.07
CA ALA A 99 -6.82 0.95 9.99
C ALA A 99 -7.74 -0.18 10.50
N THR A 100 -8.29 -0.07 11.70
CA THR A 100 -9.27 -1.02 12.25
C THR A 100 -10.53 -0.29 12.74
N PHE A 101 -11.68 -0.95 12.68
CA PHE A 101 -12.97 -0.39 13.10
C PHE A 101 -13.74 -1.35 14.01
N ARG A 102 -14.65 -0.82 14.82
CA ARG A 102 -15.45 -1.66 15.73
C ARG A 102 -16.44 -2.55 14.98
N VAL A 103 -16.46 -3.83 15.32
CA VAL A 103 -17.32 -4.86 14.67
C VAL A 103 -18.81 -4.54 14.85
N ASP A 104 -19.20 -4.03 16.03
CA ASP A 104 -20.59 -3.67 16.37
C ASP A 104 -21.18 -2.54 15.51
N GLN A 105 -20.32 -1.77 14.83
CA GLN A 105 -20.74 -0.70 13.94
C GLN A 105 -20.98 -1.15 12.48
N GLY A 106 -20.61 -2.39 12.16
CA GLY A 106 -20.76 -2.99 10.82
C GLY A 106 -20.12 -2.15 9.70
N ALA A 107 -20.65 -2.29 8.48
CA ALA A 107 -20.11 -1.63 7.29
C ALA A 107 -20.12 -0.08 7.39
N ARG A 108 -21.11 0.50 8.08
CA ARG A 108 -21.15 1.95 8.32
C ARG A 108 -20.02 2.41 9.25
N GLY A 109 -19.61 1.56 10.19
CA GLY A 109 -18.42 1.77 11.02
C GLY A 109 -17.15 1.84 10.20
N MET A 110 -16.98 0.90 9.27
CA MET A 110 -15.83 0.90 8.35
C MET A 110 -15.77 2.18 7.52
N VAL A 111 -16.89 2.61 6.93
CA VAL A 111 -16.94 3.86 6.14
C VAL A 111 -16.53 5.07 6.98
N ARG A 112 -17.09 5.23 8.18
CA ARG A 112 -16.72 6.33 9.09
C ARG A 112 -15.26 6.28 9.49
N GLN A 113 -14.72 5.07 9.75
CA GLN A 113 -13.32 4.94 10.10
C GLN A 113 -12.40 5.31 8.93
N ILE A 114 -12.77 4.96 7.70
CA ILE A 114 -12.04 5.36 6.49
C ILE A 114 -12.03 6.90 6.34
N GLU A 115 -13.16 7.55 6.58
CA GLU A 115 -13.26 9.01 6.58
C GLU A 115 -12.39 9.61 7.70
N HIS A 116 -12.46 9.05 8.90
CA HIS A 116 -11.69 9.48 10.06
C HIS A 116 -10.18 9.39 9.81
N ILE A 117 -9.65 8.23 9.37
CA ILE A 117 -8.20 8.08 9.09
C ILE A 117 -7.73 9.06 8.00
N ALA A 118 -8.60 9.38 7.03
CA ALA A 118 -8.27 10.31 5.96
C ALA A 118 -8.21 11.76 6.47
N GLU A 119 -9.09 12.16 7.39
CA GLU A 119 -9.05 13.45 8.07
C GLU A 119 -7.86 13.57 9.03
N GLU A 120 -7.61 12.52 9.81
CA GLU A 120 -6.50 12.41 10.75
C GLU A 120 -5.15 12.51 10.03
N ALA A 121 -4.99 11.77 8.92
CA ALA A 121 -3.82 11.85 8.05
C ALA A 121 -3.55 13.28 7.55
N GLN A 122 -4.59 14.01 7.16
CA GLN A 122 -4.46 15.42 6.75
C GLN A 122 -4.04 16.31 7.93
N GLY A 123 -4.58 16.07 9.12
CA GLY A 123 -4.15 16.72 10.35
C GLY A 123 -2.67 16.52 10.61
N ALA A 124 -2.22 15.26 10.62
CA ALA A 124 -0.82 14.89 10.85
C ALA A 124 0.12 15.49 9.79
N ALA A 125 -0.25 15.46 8.50
CA ALA A 125 0.55 16.05 7.43
C ALA A 125 0.64 17.60 7.52
N ARG A 126 -0.42 18.27 7.99
CA ARG A 126 -0.40 19.72 8.26
C ARG A 126 0.50 20.07 9.42
N LEU A 127 0.50 19.25 10.47
CA LEU A 127 1.37 19.40 11.64
C LEU A 127 2.84 19.03 11.37
N GLY A 128 3.16 18.59 10.15
CA GLY A 128 4.55 18.33 9.73
C GLY A 128 5.01 16.90 9.95
N SER A 129 4.11 15.93 10.14
CA SER A 129 4.50 14.52 10.12
C SER A 129 5.00 14.13 8.73
N GLY A 130 6.27 13.75 8.63
CA GLY A 130 6.88 13.32 7.37
C GLY A 130 6.59 11.86 6.99
N ILE A 131 6.10 11.06 7.93
CA ILE A 131 5.74 9.65 7.74
C ILE A 131 4.39 9.40 8.42
N LEU A 132 3.44 8.84 7.68
CA LEU A 132 2.18 8.31 8.18
C LEU A 132 2.25 6.79 8.12
N LEU A 133 2.04 6.12 9.25
CA LEU A 133 2.05 4.67 9.38
C LEU A 133 0.61 4.17 9.48
N LEU A 134 0.07 3.64 8.39
CA LEU A 134 -1.21 2.93 8.39
C LEU A 134 -1.00 1.52 8.92
N SER A 135 -1.71 1.16 9.98
CA SER A 135 -1.53 -0.13 10.66
C SER A 135 -2.85 -0.81 10.96
N ASP A 136 -2.94 -2.11 10.69
CA ASP A 136 -4.09 -2.96 11.04
C ASP A 136 -3.83 -3.86 12.28
N THR A 137 -2.72 -3.65 12.99
CA THR A 137 -2.28 -4.51 14.11
C THR A 137 -3.22 -4.50 15.32
N ASN A 138 -4.10 -3.52 15.42
CA ASN A 138 -5.13 -3.43 16.48
C ASN A 138 -6.33 -4.36 16.25
N ILE A 139 -6.21 -5.31 15.32
CA ILE A 139 -7.23 -6.33 15.07
C ILE A 139 -7.51 -7.16 16.33
N GLY A 140 -8.77 -7.48 16.57
CA GLY A 140 -9.18 -8.28 17.72
C GLY A 140 -10.66 -8.64 17.69
N HIS A 141 -11.15 -9.25 18.76
CA HIS A 141 -12.55 -9.69 18.84
C HIS A 141 -13.58 -8.56 18.64
N GLU A 142 -13.26 -7.34 19.07
CA GLU A 142 -14.12 -6.17 18.90
C GLU A 142 -13.74 -5.30 17.70
N ARG A 143 -12.60 -5.56 17.04
CA ARG A 143 -12.02 -4.69 16.01
C ARG A 143 -11.69 -5.47 14.75
N ALA A 144 -12.37 -5.15 13.65
CA ALA A 144 -12.10 -5.71 12.34
C ALA A 144 -11.10 -4.83 11.56
N PRO A 145 -10.26 -5.41 10.70
CA PRO A 145 -9.35 -4.65 9.85
C PRO A 145 -10.13 -4.00 8.71
N ILE A 146 -9.74 -2.79 8.33
CA ILE A 146 -10.10 -2.19 7.04
C ILE A 146 -9.19 -2.83 5.99
N PRO A 147 -9.71 -3.29 4.84
CA PRO A 147 -8.87 -3.76 3.75
C PRO A 147 -7.79 -2.73 3.43
N MET A 148 -6.52 -3.12 3.52
CA MET A 148 -5.43 -2.15 3.60
C MET A 148 -5.31 -1.31 2.31
N LEU A 149 -5.60 -1.94 1.17
CA LEU A 149 -5.69 -1.26 -0.13
C LEU A 149 -6.71 -0.09 -0.12
N LEU A 150 -7.83 -0.27 0.58
CA LEU A 150 -8.86 0.76 0.70
C LEU A 150 -8.42 1.90 1.62
N ALA A 151 -7.79 1.58 2.75
CA ALA A 151 -7.25 2.57 3.69
C ALA A 151 -6.17 3.44 3.03
N VAL A 152 -5.21 2.81 2.34
CA VAL A 152 -4.15 3.50 1.59
C VAL A 152 -4.74 4.39 0.50
N GLY A 153 -5.69 3.89 -0.29
CA GLY A 153 -6.35 4.66 -1.34
C GLY A 153 -7.08 5.89 -0.79
N ALA A 154 -7.83 5.74 0.31
CA ALA A 154 -8.54 6.82 0.95
C ALA A 154 -7.60 7.93 1.46
N VAL A 155 -6.56 7.56 2.20
CA VAL A 155 -5.56 8.50 2.72
C VAL A 155 -4.79 9.17 1.58
N HIS A 156 -4.31 8.40 0.60
CA HIS A 156 -3.59 8.91 -0.55
C HIS A 156 -4.41 9.99 -1.29
N HIS A 157 -5.65 9.67 -1.65
CA HIS A 157 -6.49 10.59 -2.39
C HIS A 157 -6.94 11.80 -1.55
N ALA A 158 -7.16 11.64 -0.25
CA ALA A 158 -7.46 12.75 0.64
C ALA A 158 -6.28 13.73 0.75
N LEU A 159 -5.05 13.23 0.93
CA LEU A 159 -3.84 14.05 0.94
C LEU A 159 -3.62 14.74 -0.40
N LEU A 160 -3.88 14.05 -1.51
CA LEU A 160 -3.74 14.62 -2.85
C LEU A 160 -4.70 15.79 -3.08
N ARG A 161 -6.00 15.59 -2.80
CA ARG A 161 -7.04 16.61 -2.98
C ARG A 161 -6.79 17.88 -2.16
N ASN A 162 -6.11 17.75 -1.02
CA ASN A 162 -5.81 18.86 -0.12
C ASN A 162 -4.37 19.39 -0.28
N GLY A 163 -3.61 18.94 -1.27
CA GLY A 163 -2.24 19.43 -1.53
C GLY A 163 -1.22 19.07 -0.44
N HIS A 164 -1.43 17.97 0.27
CA HIS A 164 -0.56 17.50 1.35
C HIS A 164 0.25 16.25 0.98
N ARG A 165 0.01 15.63 -0.18
CA ARG A 165 0.65 14.35 -0.55
C ARG A 165 2.18 14.43 -0.65
N THR A 166 2.76 15.57 -1.00
CA THR A 166 4.22 15.77 -1.05
C THR A 166 4.85 15.99 0.31
N ARG A 167 4.06 16.29 1.36
CA ARG A 167 4.56 16.64 2.69
C ARG A 167 4.85 15.41 3.57
N THR A 168 4.45 14.22 3.13
CA THR A 168 4.57 12.99 3.91
C THR A 168 4.65 11.77 3.01
N SER A 169 5.30 10.72 3.50
CA SER A 169 5.16 9.37 2.97
C SER A 169 4.06 8.60 3.70
N ILE A 170 3.53 7.58 3.02
CA ILE A 170 2.59 6.62 3.59
C ILE A 170 3.34 5.30 3.67
N VAL A 171 3.37 4.70 4.85
CA VAL A 171 3.94 3.39 5.12
C VAL A 171 2.85 2.51 5.68
N VAL A 172 2.88 1.24 5.30
CA VAL A 172 1.84 0.27 5.62
C VAL A 172 2.43 -0.83 6.49
N GLU A 173 1.74 -1.13 7.58
CA GLU A 173 1.95 -2.30 8.42
C GLU A 173 0.67 -3.15 8.35
N SER A 174 0.75 -4.32 7.69
CA SER A 174 -0.44 -5.15 7.44
C SER A 174 -0.12 -6.63 7.36
N ASP A 175 -1.00 -7.45 7.93
CA ASP A 175 -0.98 -8.92 7.81
C ASP A 175 -1.77 -9.45 6.58
N GLU A 176 -2.38 -8.55 5.80
CA GLU A 176 -3.17 -8.90 4.61
C GLU A 176 -2.29 -9.19 3.38
N VAL A 177 -1.14 -8.52 3.28
CA VAL A 177 -0.26 -8.53 2.11
C VAL A 177 0.60 -9.80 2.09
N ARG A 178 0.50 -10.61 1.02
CA ARG A 178 1.08 -11.98 0.98
C ARG A 178 1.69 -12.40 -0.35
N ASP A 179 1.34 -11.75 -1.45
CA ASP A 179 1.88 -12.04 -2.78
C ASP A 179 2.25 -10.75 -3.51
N ALA A 180 2.96 -10.86 -4.63
CA ALA A 180 3.43 -9.70 -5.38
C ALA A 180 2.32 -8.82 -5.92
N HIS A 181 1.13 -9.37 -6.21
CA HIS A 181 -0.02 -8.59 -6.65
C HIS A 181 -0.58 -7.71 -5.52
N HIS A 182 -0.49 -8.15 -4.26
CA HIS A 182 -0.90 -7.33 -3.13
C HIS A 182 0.06 -6.14 -2.86
N PHE A 183 1.34 -6.27 -3.25
CA PHE A 183 2.33 -5.20 -3.14
C PHE A 183 2.27 -4.19 -4.31
N ALA A 184 1.78 -4.60 -5.47
CA ALA A 184 1.72 -3.81 -6.70
C ALA A 184 0.54 -2.83 -6.71
#